data_AF-A0A1A2IZ89-F1
#
_entry.id   AF-A0A1A2IZ89-F1
#
_cell.length_a   1.000
_cell.length_b   1.000
_cell.length_c   1.000
_cell.angle_alpha   90.00
_cell.angle_beta   90.00
_cell.angle_gamma   90.00
#
_symmetry.space_group_name_H-M   'P 1'
#
loop_
_entity.id
_entity.type
_entity.pdbx_description
1 polymer ?
#
loop_
_entity_poly.entity_id
_entity_poly.type
_entity_poly.pdbx_seq_one_letter_code
_entity_poly.pdbx_strand_id
1 'polypeptide(L)'
;MLGSNGVHGVSHPRVDDHAGVPAGTASFYFRTRKALLHAVATRLAELDVADFSRMAELADDPSAQFTGTAGLARIVMYVNTEPWLIRAKARYELALLAGRDAELADILDESVTRLNTLARDVVTQWHPAASAPDPALVADQAIATLALINGIMLTFVAGQPAVDSAEHLDRLIRGVIAGVAAVRGD
;
A
#
# COMPACT_ATOMS: atom_id res chain seq x y z
N MET A 1 -0.72 -0.16 -17.78
CA MET A 1 -2.10 -0.21 -18.31
C MET A 1 -3.16 -0.05 -17.24
N LEU A 2 -3.27 -0.96 -16.26
CA LEU A 2 -4.33 -0.93 -15.23
C LEU A 2 -4.38 0.41 -14.47
N GLY A 3 -3.25 0.90 -13.96
CA GLY A 3 -3.21 2.18 -13.24
C GLY A 3 -3.45 3.43 -14.11
N SER A 4 -3.37 3.32 -15.44
CA SER A 4 -3.62 4.44 -16.36
C SER A 4 -5.05 4.44 -16.90
N ASN A 5 -5.59 3.25 -17.16
CA ASN A 5 -6.81 3.06 -17.95
C ASN A 5 -7.93 2.38 -17.14
N GLY A 6 -7.71 2.12 -15.86
CA GLY A 6 -8.60 1.39 -14.97
C GLY A 6 -8.81 -0.07 -15.37
N VAL A 7 -9.67 -0.78 -14.63
CA VAL A 7 -9.99 -2.18 -14.90
C VAL A 7 -10.47 -2.40 -16.34
N HIS A 8 -11.32 -1.51 -16.86
CA HIS A 8 -11.87 -1.61 -18.23
C HIS A 8 -10.82 -1.42 -19.32
N GLY A 9 -9.69 -0.80 -19.01
CA GLY A 9 -8.54 -0.65 -19.89
C GLY A 9 -7.75 -1.94 -20.11
N VAL A 10 -7.99 -2.99 -19.32
CA VAL A 10 -7.30 -4.27 -19.41
C VAL A 10 -8.15 -5.28 -20.19
N SER A 11 -7.62 -5.70 -21.35
CA SER A 11 -8.15 -6.78 -22.20
C SER A 11 -6.98 -7.45 -22.93
N HIS A 12 -7.16 -8.70 -23.38
CA HIS A 12 -6.09 -9.43 -24.08
C HIS A 12 -5.54 -8.69 -25.29
N PRO A 13 -6.36 -8.18 -26.24
CA PRO A 13 -5.81 -7.48 -27.40
C PRO A 13 -4.99 -6.26 -27.00
N ARG A 14 -5.46 -5.48 -26.01
CA ARG A 14 -4.72 -4.31 -25.54
C ARG A 14 -3.42 -4.66 -24.81
N VAL A 15 -3.40 -5.80 -24.11
CA VAL A 15 -2.16 -6.31 -23.49
C VAL A 15 -1.18 -6.76 -24.57
N ASP A 16 -1.65 -7.49 -25.58
CA ASP A 16 -0.81 -7.93 -26.70
C ASP A 16 -0.21 -6.71 -27.43
N ASP A 17 -1.05 -5.73 -27.78
CA ASP A 17 -0.65 -4.48 -28.43
C ASP A 17 0.36 -3.70 -27.56
N HIS A 18 0.10 -3.57 -26.26
CA HIS A 18 0.98 -2.84 -25.35
C HIS A 18 2.33 -3.54 -25.13
N ALA A 19 2.34 -4.86 -25.11
CA ALA A 19 3.56 -5.66 -24.94
C ALA A 19 4.33 -5.87 -26.26
N GLY A 20 3.75 -5.49 -27.41
CA GLY A 20 4.37 -5.70 -28.72
C GLY A 20 4.49 -7.18 -29.11
N VAL A 21 3.60 -8.03 -28.59
CA VAL A 21 3.58 -9.48 -28.85
C VAL A 21 2.50 -9.84 -29.89
N PRO A 22 2.57 -11.02 -30.52
CA PRO A 22 1.55 -11.45 -31.47
C PRO A 22 0.13 -11.45 -30.86
N ALA A 23 -0.86 -11.08 -31.66
CA ALA A 23 -2.25 -11.15 -31.25
C ALA A 23 -2.64 -12.57 -30.78
N GLY A 24 -3.29 -12.64 -29.62
CA GLY A 24 -3.70 -13.89 -28.99
C GLY A 24 -2.72 -14.41 -27.93
N THR A 25 -1.52 -13.82 -27.80
CA THR A 25 -0.51 -14.26 -26.81
C THR A 25 -1.05 -14.19 -25.39
N ALA A 26 -1.63 -13.07 -24.97
CA ALA A 26 -2.20 -12.93 -23.64
C ALA A 26 -3.36 -13.91 -23.43
N SER A 27 -4.18 -14.18 -24.46
CA SER A 27 -5.30 -15.12 -24.36
C SER A 27 -4.85 -16.59 -24.29
N PHE A 28 -3.66 -16.89 -24.83
CA PHE A 28 -3.02 -18.19 -24.71
C PHE A 28 -2.64 -18.47 -23.25
N TYR A 29 -2.06 -17.49 -22.53
CA TYR A 29 -1.70 -17.64 -21.11
C TYR A 29 -2.89 -17.49 -20.17
N PHE A 30 -3.77 -16.52 -20.43
CA PHE A 30 -4.88 -16.17 -19.55
C PHE A 30 -6.19 -16.30 -20.31
N ARG A 31 -6.80 -17.48 -20.29
CA ARG A 31 -7.95 -17.78 -21.17
C ARG A 31 -9.19 -16.89 -20.98
N THR A 32 -9.35 -16.27 -19.81
CA THR A 32 -10.48 -15.36 -19.53
C THR A 32 -9.96 -14.00 -19.08
N ARG A 33 -10.80 -12.96 -19.21
CA ARG A 33 -10.46 -11.63 -18.67
C ARG A 33 -10.32 -11.66 -17.15
N LYS A 34 -11.09 -12.51 -16.47
CA LYS A 34 -10.95 -12.76 -15.03
C LYS A 34 -9.55 -13.29 -14.70
N ALA A 35 -9.10 -14.36 -15.39
CA ALA A 35 -7.76 -14.92 -15.20
C ALA A 35 -6.64 -13.90 -15.47
N LEU A 36 -6.82 -13.04 -16.48
CA LEU A 36 -5.87 -11.95 -16.78
C LEU A 36 -5.79 -10.94 -15.62
N LEU A 37 -6.93 -10.51 -15.08
CA LEU A 37 -6.95 -9.58 -13.94
C LEU A 37 -6.38 -10.20 -12.67
N HIS A 38 -6.64 -11.47 -12.43
CA HIS A 38 -6.07 -12.22 -11.31
C HIS A 38 -4.55 -12.31 -11.41
N ALA A 39 -4.02 -12.61 -12.59
CA ALA A 39 -2.57 -12.62 -12.81
C ALA A 39 -1.93 -11.23 -12.59
N VAL A 40 -2.61 -10.15 -12.99
CA VAL A 40 -2.16 -8.78 -12.69
C VAL A 40 -2.17 -8.53 -11.19
N ALA A 41 -3.20 -8.99 -10.48
CA ALA A 41 -3.30 -8.85 -9.03
C ALA A 41 -2.20 -9.63 -8.30
N THR A 42 -1.93 -10.87 -8.70
CA THR A 42 -0.80 -11.67 -8.18
C THR A 42 0.51 -10.93 -8.38
N ARG A 43 0.76 -10.40 -9.58
CA ARG A 43 1.99 -9.65 -9.84
C ARG A 43 2.09 -8.38 -9.00
N LEU A 44 0.98 -7.69 -8.76
CA LEU A 44 0.97 -6.50 -7.91
C LEU A 44 1.23 -6.86 -6.45
N ALA A 45 0.63 -7.94 -5.95
CA ALA A 45 0.85 -8.45 -4.60
C ALA A 45 2.33 -8.83 -4.37
N GLU A 46 2.96 -9.52 -5.32
CA GLU A 46 4.40 -9.83 -5.26
C GLU A 46 5.27 -8.57 -5.14
N LEU A 47 4.94 -7.52 -5.92
CA LEU A 47 5.65 -6.26 -5.88
C LEU A 47 5.44 -5.54 -4.54
N ASP A 48 4.23 -5.58 -3.99
CA ASP A 48 3.91 -4.98 -2.70
C ASP A 48 4.71 -5.65 -1.58
N VAL A 49 4.73 -6.97 -1.55
CA VAL A 49 5.54 -7.75 -0.60
C VAL A 49 7.02 -7.38 -0.69
N ALA A 50 7.56 -7.25 -1.89
CA ALA A 50 8.97 -6.87 -2.10
C ALA A 50 9.26 -5.43 -1.65
N ASP A 51 8.37 -4.48 -1.97
CA ASP A 51 8.48 -3.08 -1.56
C ASP A 51 8.43 -2.95 -0.04
N PHE A 52 7.53 -3.70 0.61
CA PHE A 52 7.40 -3.76 2.05
C PHE A 52 8.64 -4.34 2.75
N SER A 53 9.25 -5.40 2.21
CA SER A 53 10.53 -5.91 2.73
C SER A 53 11.62 -4.84 2.67
N ARG A 54 11.71 -4.11 1.55
CA ARG A 54 12.68 -3.04 1.38
C ARG A 54 12.44 -1.88 2.35
N MET A 55 11.17 -1.54 2.62
CA MET A 55 10.83 -0.52 3.61
C MET A 55 11.26 -0.92 5.02
N ALA A 56 11.06 -2.19 5.40
CA ALA A 56 11.51 -2.70 6.69
C ALA A 56 13.04 -2.62 6.83
N GLU A 57 13.78 -3.04 5.80
CA GLU A 57 15.24 -2.93 5.77
C GLU A 57 15.73 -1.47 5.92
N LEU A 58 15.06 -0.52 5.26
CA LEU A 58 15.38 0.91 5.37
C LEU A 58 15.02 1.51 6.73
N ALA A 59 14.02 0.97 7.42
CA ALA A 59 13.62 1.43 8.76
C ALA A 59 14.59 0.92 9.84
N ASP A 60 15.18 -0.27 9.65
CA ASP A 60 16.15 -0.87 10.56
C ASP A 60 17.56 -0.26 10.47
N ASP A 61 17.87 0.50 9.40
CA ASP A 61 19.14 1.23 9.26
C ASP A 61 19.09 2.59 10.00
N PRO A 62 19.79 2.76 11.14
CA PRO A 62 19.75 3.99 11.92
C PRO A 62 20.42 5.19 11.21
N SER A 63 21.21 4.94 10.16
CA SER A 63 21.82 5.98 9.33
C SER A 63 20.90 6.46 8.21
N ALA A 64 19.80 5.75 7.96
CA ALA A 64 18.84 6.12 6.94
C ALA A 64 17.94 7.27 7.39
N GLN A 65 17.57 8.13 6.44
CA GLN A 65 16.54 9.16 6.64
C GLN A 65 15.12 8.56 6.79
N PHE A 66 14.98 7.26 7.03
CA PHE A 66 13.71 6.53 6.99
C PHE A 66 13.29 5.95 8.34
N THR A 67 13.87 6.44 9.43
CA THR A 67 13.53 6.02 10.80
C THR A 67 12.31 6.77 11.35
N GLY A 68 11.51 6.07 12.16
CA GLY A 68 10.42 6.70 12.91
C GLY A 68 9.24 7.15 12.05
N THR A 69 8.35 7.94 12.64
CA THR A 69 7.16 8.49 11.97
C THR A 69 7.52 9.35 10.75
N ALA A 70 8.64 10.09 10.83
CA ALA A 70 9.12 10.96 9.76
C ALA A 70 9.62 10.14 8.55
N GLY A 71 10.24 8.99 8.80
CA GLY A 71 10.64 8.07 7.75
C GLY A 71 9.46 7.51 6.97
N LEU A 72 8.43 7.05 7.70
CA LEU A 72 7.19 6.59 7.07
C LEU A 72 6.52 7.70 6.26
N ALA A 73 6.47 8.92 6.77
CA ALA A 73 5.93 10.06 6.04
C ALA A 73 6.68 10.30 4.71
N ARG A 74 8.01 10.24 4.70
CA ARG A 74 8.82 10.35 3.47
C ARG A 74 8.51 9.24 2.48
N ILE A 75 8.40 7.99 2.95
CA ILE A 75 8.05 6.83 2.12
C ILE A 75 6.68 7.03 1.47
N VAL A 76 5.67 7.43 2.24
CA VAL A 76 4.31 7.67 1.72
C VAL A 76 4.32 8.80 0.69
N MET A 77 5.06 9.88 0.92
CA MET A 77 5.19 10.98 -0.05
C MET A 77 5.83 10.53 -1.37
N TYR A 78 6.74 9.56 -1.37
CA TYR A 78 7.31 9.00 -2.61
C TYR A 78 6.26 8.31 -3.48
N VAL A 79 5.17 7.78 -2.89
CA VAL A 79 4.14 7.13 -3.68
C VAL A 79 3.40 8.12 -4.59
N ASN A 80 3.42 9.42 -4.29
CA ASN A 80 2.88 10.46 -5.16
C ASN A 80 3.77 10.76 -6.39
N THR A 81 4.73 9.90 -6.72
CA THR A 81 5.63 10.05 -7.87
C THR A 81 5.62 8.81 -8.76
N GLU A 82 5.89 8.96 -10.06
CA GLU A 82 6.01 7.80 -10.95
C GLU A 82 7.37 7.09 -10.75
N PRO A 83 7.45 5.75 -10.83
CA PRO A 83 6.40 4.79 -11.21
C PRO A 83 5.57 4.24 -10.03
N TRP A 84 5.61 4.85 -8.85
CA TRP A 84 4.89 4.37 -7.66
C TRP A 84 3.40 4.71 -7.73
N LEU A 85 3.09 5.91 -8.23
CA LEU A 85 1.72 6.40 -8.36
C LEU A 85 0.88 5.50 -9.28
N ILE A 86 1.41 5.08 -10.43
CA ILE A 86 0.68 4.17 -11.33
C ILE A 86 0.40 2.81 -10.69
N ARG A 87 1.28 2.30 -9.82
CA ARG A 87 1.04 1.06 -9.06
C ARG A 87 0.00 1.25 -7.97
N ALA A 88 0.04 2.37 -7.26
CA ALA A 88 -1.00 2.73 -6.29
C ALA A 88 -2.38 2.79 -6.97
N LYS A 89 -2.50 3.49 -8.11
CA LYS A 89 -3.73 3.53 -8.91
C LYS A 89 -4.24 2.13 -9.26
N ALA A 90 -3.35 1.26 -9.74
CA ALA A 90 -3.70 -0.13 -10.05
C ALA A 90 -4.21 -0.91 -8.82
N ARG A 91 -3.62 -0.66 -7.64
CA ARG A 91 -4.03 -1.30 -6.39
C ARG A 91 -5.46 -0.90 -5.99
N TYR A 92 -5.79 0.39 -6.06
CA TYR A 92 -7.14 0.85 -5.72
C TYR A 92 -8.21 0.32 -6.70
N GLU A 93 -7.88 0.25 -8.00
CA GLU A 93 -8.75 -0.39 -9.00
C GLU A 93 -9.05 -1.86 -8.65
N LEU A 94 -8.04 -2.63 -8.23
CA LEU A 94 -8.21 -4.03 -7.83
C LEU A 94 -8.93 -4.17 -6.48
N ALA A 95 -8.64 -3.31 -5.50
CA ALA A 95 -9.30 -3.33 -4.20
C ALA A 95 -10.81 -3.08 -4.33
N LEU A 96 -11.23 -2.15 -5.19
CA LEU A 96 -12.64 -1.91 -5.49
C LEU A 96 -13.31 -3.11 -6.17
N LEU A 97 -12.58 -3.83 -7.01
CA LEU A 97 -13.07 -5.05 -7.67
C LEU A 97 -13.17 -6.24 -6.71
N ALA A 98 -12.22 -6.37 -5.77
CA ALA A 98 -12.13 -7.48 -4.84
C ALA A 98 -13.36 -7.63 -3.95
N GLY A 99 -14.05 -6.54 -3.62
CA GLY A 99 -15.31 -6.56 -2.86
C GLY A 99 -16.45 -7.34 -3.54
N ARG A 100 -16.30 -7.79 -4.79
CA ARG A 100 -17.28 -8.58 -5.54
C ARG A 100 -16.69 -9.87 -6.13
N ASP A 101 -15.41 -10.16 -5.89
CA ASP A 101 -14.69 -11.32 -6.41
C ASP A 101 -13.81 -11.91 -5.30
N ALA A 102 -14.32 -12.94 -4.62
CA ALA A 102 -13.65 -13.54 -3.45
C ALA A 102 -12.27 -14.09 -3.80
N GLU A 103 -12.09 -14.69 -4.97
CA GLU A 103 -10.80 -15.22 -5.41
C GLU A 103 -9.77 -14.09 -5.63
N LEU A 104 -10.22 -12.93 -6.11
CA LEU A 104 -9.35 -11.74 -6.17
C LEU A 104 -9.02 -11.20 -4.78
N ALA A 105 -9.98 -11.21 -3.86
CA ALA A 105 -9.74 -10.80 -2.48
C ALA A 105 -8.69 -11.69 -1.82
N ASP A 106 -8.78 -13.01 -2.00
CA ASP A 106 -7.81 -13.97 -1.48
C ASP A 106 -6.40 -13.72 -2.04
N ILE A 107 -6.26 -13.39 -3.34
CA ILE A 107 -4.98 -13.04 -3.95
C ILE A 107 -4.34 -11.80 -3.31
N LEU A 108 -5.15 -10.80 -2.93
CA LEU A 108 -4.66 -9.56 -2.33
C LEU A 108 -4.41 -9.69 -0.82
N ASP A 109 -4.98 -10.70 -0.17
CA ASP A 109 -4.97 -10.87 1.28
C ASP A 109 -3.55 -11.02 1.85
N GLU A 110 -2.66 -11.73 1.16
CA GLU A 110 -1.27 -11.89 1.60
C GLU A 110 -0.56 -10.54 1.78
N SER A 111 -0.73 -9.64 0.81
CA SER A 111 -0.12 -8.30 0.85
C SER A 111 -0.73 -7.45 1.96
N VAL A 112 -2.05 -7.55 2.17
CA VAL A 112 -2.75 -6.86 3.25
C VAL A 112 -2.29 -7.36 4.62
N THR A 113 -2.18 -8.67 4.79
CA THR A 113 -1.70 -9.29 6.03
C THR A 113 -0.28 -8.84 6.35
N ARG A 114 0.61 -8.85 5.35
CA ARG A 114 2.01 -8.41 5.52
C ARG A 114 2.12 -6.93 5.89
N LEU A 115 1.32 -6.07 5.25
CA LEU A 115 1.26 -4.65 5.58
C LEU A 115 0.78 -4.42 7.03
N ASN A 116 -0.24 -5.16 7.46
CA ASN A 116 -0.75 -5.07 8.83
C ASN A 116 0.29 -5.51 9.87
N THR A 117 1.06 -6.56 9.60
CA THR A 117 2.16 -6.99 10.47
C THR A 117 3.23 -5.91 10.57
N LEU A 118 3.70 -5.40 9.42
CA LEU A 118 4.72 -4.34 9.39
C LEU A 118 4.26 -3.07 10.08
N ALA A 119 2.99 -2.68 9.94
CA ALA A 119 2.47 -1.52 10.64
C ALA A 119 2.53 -1.68 12.16
N ARG A 120 2.22 -2.88 12.68
CA ARG A 120 2.34 -3.16 14.13
C ARG A 120 3.80 -3.13 14.58
N ASP A 121 4.70 -3.71 13.81
CA ASP A 121 6.13 -3.75 14.13
C ASP A 121 6.71 -2.32 14.17
N VAL A 122 6.44 -1.53 13.14
CA VAL A 122 6.89 -0.13 13.03
C VAL A 122 6.28 0.74 14.15
N VAL A 123 5.00 0.58 14.46
CA VAL A 123 4.37 1.30 15.58
C VAL A 123 5.02 0.91 16.90
N THR A 124 5.30 -0.37 17.12
CA THR A 124 6.00 -0.85 18.33
C THR A 124 7.37 -0.19 18.46
N GLN A 125 8.12 -0.08 17.36
CA GLN A 125 9.44 0.58 17.33
C GLN A 125 9.40 2.08 17.64
N TRP A 126 8.24 2.74 17.49
CA TRP A 126 8.08 4.16 17.86
C TRP A 126 7.86 4.38 19.35
N HIS A 127 7.53 3.34 20.10
CA HIS A 127 7.51 3.41 21.56
C HIS A 127 8.95 3.39 22.11
N PRO A 128 9.22 4.05 23.25
CA PRO A 128 10.54 3.99 23.87
C PRO A 128 10.96 2.54 24.14
N ALA A 129 12.23 2.18 23.91
CA ALA A 129 12.71 0.81 24.08
C ALA A 129 12.55 0.26 25.52
N ALA A 130 12.46 1.15 26.51
CA ALA A 130 12.19 0.79 27.91
C ALA A 130 10.70 0.59 28.22
N SER A 131 9.81 0.90 27.28
CA SER A 131 8.37 0.74 27.40
C SER A 131 7.97 -0.64 26.84
N ALA A 132 7.15 -1.37 27.58
CA ALA A 132 6.42 -2.53 27.07
C ALA A 132 4.99 -2.08 26.79
N PRO A 133 4.70 -1.49 25.60
CA PRO A 133 3.37 -0.99 25.30
C PRO A 133 2.36 -2.13 25.30
N ASP A 134 1.13 -1.86 25.75
CA ASP A 134 0.02 -2.81 25.65
C ASP A 134 -0.16 -3.25 24.18
N PRO A 135 -0.11 -4.57 23.87
CA PRO A 135 -0.30 -5.06 22.51
C PRO A 135 -1.60 -4.59 21.85
N ALA A 136 -2.65 -4.41 22.65
CA ALA A 136 -3.91 -3.91 22.14
C ALA A 136 -3.81 -2.42 21.75
N LEU A 137 -3.03 -1.60 22.47
CA LEU A 137 -2.80 -0.19 22.13
C LEU A 137 -2.03 -0.09 20.81
N VAL A 138 -0.98 -0.89 20.65
CA VAL A 138 -0.19 -0.97 19.40
C VAL A 138 -1.10 -1.35 18.23
N ALA A 139 -2.00 -2.32 18.42
CA ALA A 139 -2.94 -2.73 17.38
C ALA A 139 -3.85 -1.58 16.93
N ASP A 140 -4.42 -0.81 17.87
CA ASP A 140 -5.27 0.34 17.53
C ASP A 140 -4.49 1.46 16.85
N GLN A 141 -3.27 1.75 17.32
CA GLN A 141 -2.38 2.73 16.70
C GLN A 141 -1.99 2.33 15.27
N ALA A 142 -1.71 1.04 15.04
CA ALA A 142 -1.42 0.51 13.70
C ALA A 142 -2.63 0.64 12.77
N ILE A 143 -3.83 0.27 13.24
CA ILE A 143 -5.08 0.41 12.46
C ILE A 143 -5.31 1.88 12.10
N ALA A 144 -5.22 2.79 13.08
CA ALA A 144 -5.47 4.22 12.85
C ALA A 144 -4.43 4.84 11.90
N THR A 145 -3.16 4.45 12.04
CA THR A 145 -2.07 4.92 11.15
C THR A 145 -2.26 4.40 9.73
N LEU A 146 -2.59 3.11 9.54
CA LEU A 146 -2.87 2.55 8.22
C LEU A 146 -4.10 3.19 7.58
N ALA A 147 -5.15 3.46 8.35
CA ALA A 147 -6.34 4.16 7.87
C ALA A 147 -6.01 5.58 7.38
N LEU A 148 -5.21 6.33 8.14
CA LEU A 148 -4.70 7.64 7.74
C LEU A 148 -3.90 7.53 6.43
N ILE A 149 -2.94 6.62 6.36
CA ILE A 149 -2.08 6.44 5.17
C ILE A 149 -2.92 6.07 3.95
N ASN A 150 -3.85 5.12 4.07
CA ASN A 150 -4.75 4.76 2.98
C ASN A 150 -5.63 5.94 2.52
N GLY A 151 -6.05 6.80 3.45
CA GLY A 151 -6.77 8.04 3.11
C GLY A 151 -5.87 9.00 2.31
N ILE A 152 -4.67 9.27 2.78
CA ILE A 152 -3.69 10.14 2.09
C ILE A 152 -3.33 9.59 0.70
N MET A 153 -3.05 8.29 0.61
CA MET A 153 -2.73 7.59 -0.64
C MET A 153 -3.86 7.68 -1.66
N LEU A 154 -5.12 7.59 -1.22
CA LEU A 154 -6.28 7.77 -2.07
C LEU A 154 -6.32 9.19 -2.66
N THR A 155 -5.94 10.20 -1.88
CA THR A 155 -5.89 11.59 -2.35
C THR A 155 -4.82 11.81 -3.44
N PHE A 156 -3.68 11.11 -3.34
CA PHE A 156 -2.66 11.09 -4.39
C PHE A 156 -3.17 10.45 -5.68
N VAL A 157 -3.82 9.28 -5.55
CA VAL A 157 -4.43 8.55 -6.66
C VAL A 157 -5.50 9.38 -7.37
N ALA A 158 -6.29 10.15 -6.60
CA ALA A 158 -7.30 11.07 -7.11
C ALA A 158 -6.72 12.35 -7.74
N GLY A 159 -5.40 12.60 -7.64
CA GLY A 159 -4.76 13.83 -8.13
C GLY A 159 -5.11 15.06 -7.30
N GLN A 160 -5.56 14.89 -6.06
CA GLN A 160 -5.97 15.94 -5.14
C GLN A 160 -5.25 15.77 -3.80
N PRO A 161 -3.91 15.89 -3.75
CA PRO A 161 -3.13 15.57 -2.56
C PRO A 161 -3.58 16.39 -1.35
N ALA A 162 -3.95 15.72 -0.26
CA ALA A 162 -4.37 16.37 0.99
C ALA A 162 -3.18 16.88 1.83
N VAL A 163 -1.97 16.38 1.54
CA VAL A 163 -0.71 16.80 2.15
C VAL A 163 0.31 17.10 1.07
N ASP A 164 1.14 18.09 1.30
CA ASP A 164 2.12 18.64 0.36
C ASP A 164 3.58 18.36 0.77
N SER A 165 3.82 17.94 2.01
CA SER A 165 5.16 17.62 2.50
C SER A 165 5.18 16.44 3.48
N ALA A 166 6.35 15.80 3.60
CA ALA A 166 6.59 14.73 4.55
C ALA A 166 6.50 15.24 6.00
N GLU A 167 6.90 16.49 6.26
CA GLU A 167 6.82 17.11 7.58
C GLU A 167 5.36 17.33 8.01
N HIS A 168 4.49 17.69 7.07
CA HIS A 168 3.06 17.81 7.36
C HIS A 168 2.47 16.44 7.68
N LEU A 169 2.75 15.43 6.86
CA LEU A 169 2.27 14.07 7.09
C LEU A 169 2.82 13.45 8.40
N ASP A 170 4.09 13.69 8.74
CA ASP A 170 4.69 13.26 10.02
C ASP A 170 3.93 13.80 11.23
N ARG A 171 3.54 15.09 11.20
CA ARG A 171 2.72 15.68 12.26
C ARG A 171 1.35 15.00 12.39
N LEU A 172 0.71 14.64 11.29
CA LEU A 172 -0.57 13.93 11.31
C LEU A 172 -0.41 12.51 11.88
N ILE A 173 0.63 11.77 11.46
CA ILE A 173 0.93 10.44 11.98
C ILE A 173 1.14 10.50 13.50
N ARG A 174 2.00 11.41 13.97
CA ARG A 174 2.23 11.63 15.40
C ARG A 174 0.96 11.99 16.16
N GLY A 175 0.12 12.85 15.58
CA GLY A 175 -1.17 13.24 16.15
C GLY A 175 -2.12 12.05 16.32
N VAL A 176 -2.22 11.18 15.31
CA VAL A 176 -3.04 9.96 15.38
C VAL A 176 -2.54 9.01 16.48
N ILE A 177 -1.23 8.74 16.51
CA ILE A 177 -0.62 7.84 17.52
C ILE A 177 -0.88 8.36 18.95
N ALA A 178 -0.62 9.65 19.18
CA ALA A 178 -0.81 10.28 20.47
C ALA A 178 -2.29 10.34 20.87
N GLY A 179 -3.19 10.64 19.92
CA GLY A 179 -4.63 10.68 20.15
C GLY A 179 -5.21 9.32 20.55
N VAL A 180 -4.80 8.25 19.85
CA VAL A 180 -5.21 6.88 20.22
C VAL A 180 -4.71 6.51 21.62
N ALA A 181 -3.47 6.86 21.96
CA ALA A 181 -2.93 6.59 23.30
C ALA A 181 -3.67 7.37 24.39
N ALA A 182 -4.05 8.62 24.13
CA ALA A 182 -4.76 9.46 25.10
C ALA A 182 -6.16 8.92 25.40
N VAL A 183 -6.94 8.55 24.38
CA VAL A 183 -8.32 8.08 24.55
C VAL A 183 -8.42 6.69 25.19
N ARG A 184 -7.40 5.84 25.01
CA ARG A 184 -7.32 4.52 25.67
C ARG A 184 -6.81 4.56 27.11
N GLY A 185 -6.12 5.65 27.47
CA GLY A 185 -5.62 5.85 28.83
C GLY A 185 -6.71 6.28 29.83
N ASP A 186 -7.90 6.64 29.31
CA ASP A 186 -9.15 6.86 30.04
C ASP A 186 -10.00 5.57 30.08
#